data_AF-A0A0S7Z3Y8-F1
#
_entry.id   AF-A0A0S7Z3Y8-F1
#
_cell.length_a   1.000
_cell.length_b   1.000
_cell.length_c   1.000
_cell.angle_alpha   90.00
_cell.angle_beta   90.00
_cell.angle_gamma   90.00
#
_symmetry.space_group_name_H-M   'P 1'
#
loop_
_entity.id
_entity.type
_entity.pdbx_description
1 polymer ?
#
loop_
_entity_poly.entity_id
_entity_poly.type
_entity_poly.pdbx_seq_one_letter_code
_entity_poly.pdbx_strand_id
1 'polypeptide(L)'
;RVAVSNITGREASKVCAISQKYCGNIVGGWALGKGGQVLETPVGTIPVYATFEELLHMMPPELHPNKILIYSPPEAVYGEVKEVVNYGEKIVETIYIITEHVSIEVTAKIHQICSEANIDVIGCNTLGIINTHDGVRIGAVGGNSPEETFKSGSITVISNSGNMVNTISSYLLASGMGTSFGISIRNIHRKG
;
A
#
# COMPACT_ATOMS: atom_id res chain seq x y z
N ARG A 1 -5.38 -4.91 7.59
CA ARG A 1 -6.14 -3.64 7.49
C ARG A 1 -5.19 -2.58 6.97
N VAL A 2 -5.61 -1.78 6.00
CA VAL A 2 -4.75 -0.83 5.30
C VAL A 2 -5.21 0.59 5.57
N ALA A 3 -4.28 1.50 5.85
CA ALA A 3 -4.54 2.94 5.73
C ALA A 3 -3.64 3.57 4.66
N VAL A 4 -4.12 4.65 4.05
CA VAL A 4 -3.47 5.28 2.89
C VAL A 4 -3.16 6.76 3.16
N SER A 5 -1.91 7.17 2.94
CA SER A 5 -1.52 8.58 2.99
C SER A 5 -1.96 9.31 1.73
N ASN A 6 -2.20 10.62 1.83
CA ASN A 6 -2.66 11.46 0.74
C ASN A 6 -3.84 10.82 -0.03
N ILE A 7 -4.79 10.21 0.70
CA ILE A 7 -5.84 9.35 0.13
C ILE A 7 -6.75 10.09 -0.88
N THR A 8 -6.89 11.41 -0.72
CA THR A 8 -7.66 12.28 -1.62
C THR A 8 -6.90 12.65 -2.90
N GLY A 9 -5.63 12.26 -3.03
CA GLY A 9 -4.82 12.48 -4.23
C GLY A 9 -5.41 11.76 -5.44
N ARG A 10 -5.19 12.30 -6.65
CA ARG A 10 -5.82 11.81 -7.89
C ARG A 10 -5.57 10.33 -8.18
N GLU A 11 -4.34 9.87 -8.01
CA GLU A 11 -4.00 8.45 -8.24
C GLU A 11 -4.36 7.58 -7.03
N ALA A 12 -4.10 8.09 -5.81
CA ALA A 12 -4.43 7.39 -4.56
C ALA A 12 -5.93 7.06 -4.48
N SER A 13 -6.80 8.04 -4.71
CA SER A 13 -8.26 7.88 -4.65
C SER A 13 -8.79 6.83 -5.62
N LYS A 14 -8.30 6.81 -6.87
CA LYS A 14 -8.65 5.78 -7.86
C LYS A 14 -8.22 4.40 -7.39
N VAL A 15 -6.97 4.26 -6.96
CA VAL A 15 -6.42 2.98 -6.51
C VAL A 15 -7.15 2.48 -5.27
N CYS A 16 -7.48 3.37 -4.33
CA CYS A 16 -8.28 3.05 -3.17
C CYS A 16 -9.67 2.55 -3.55
N ALA A 17 -10.37 3.24 -4.46
CA ALA A 17 -11.69 2.81 -4.92
C ALA A 17 -11.68 1.41 -5.55
N ILE A 18 -10.66 1.13 -6.40
CA ILE A 18 -10.52 -0.19 -7.03
C ILE A 18 -10.15 -1.25 -5.98
N SER A 19 -9.21 -0.96 -5.08
CA SER A 19 -8.79 -1.91 -4.04
C SER A 19 -9.92 -2.19 -3.05
N GLN A 20 -10.72 -1.19 -2.72
CA GLN A 20 -11.87 -1.35 -1.84
C GLN A 20 -12.94 -2.21 -2.49
N LYS A 21 -13.24 -2.00 -3.78
CA LYS A 21 -14.12 -2.89 -4.55
C LYS A 21 -13.59 -4.32 -4.60
N TYR A 22 -12.27 -4.49 -4.76
CA TYR A 22 -11.66 -5.81 -4.89
C TYR A 22 -11.63 -6.60 -3.58
N CYS A 23 -11.25 -5.97 -2.46
CA CYS A 23 -10.95 -6.69 -1.23
C CYS A 23 -11.36 -5.99 0.08
N GLY A 24 -11.94 -4.78 0.01
CA GLY A 24 -12.53 -4.10 1.18
C GLY A 24 -11.59 -3.87 2.37
N ASN A 25 -10.28 -3.84 2.15
CA ASN A 25 -9.29 -3.90 3.22
C ASN A 25 -8.81 -2.53 3.72
N ILE A 26 -9.25 -1.43 3.09
CA ILE A 26 -8.89 -0.07 3.48
C ILE A 26 -9.86 0.42 4.55
N VAL A 27 -9.31 0.73 5.72
CA VAL A 27 -10.08 1.16 6.90
C VAL A 27 -10.14 2.68 7.06
N GLY A 28 -9.25 3.40 6.39
CA GLY A 28 -9.17 4.85 6.46
C GLY A 28 -7.98 5.38 5.65
N GLY A 29 -7.85 6.69 5.61
CA GLY A 29 -6.65 7.35 5.12
C GLY A 29 -6.56 8.77 5.63
N TRP A 30 -5.47 9.45 5.34
CA TRP A 30 -5.32 10.84 5.75
C TRP A 30 -4.86 11.72 4.60
N ALA A 31 -5.17 13.01 4.70
CA ALA A 31 -4.73 14.05 3.79
C ALA A 31 -4.76 15.41 4.50
N LEU A 32 -3.64 16.13 4.44
CA LEU A 32 -3.47 17.40 5.15
C LEU A 32 -4.58 18.40 4.81
N GLY A 33 -5.26 18.92 5.83
CA GLY A 33 -6.36 19.88 5.68
C GLY A 33 -7.66 19.29 5.11
N LYS A 34 -7.79 17.96 5.07
CA LYS A 34 -8.98 17.24 4.57
C LYS A 34 -9.64 16.34 5.62
N GLY A 35 -9.27 16.49 6.89
CA GLY A 35 -9.89 15.74 7.99
C GLY A 35 -11.42 15.92 8.05
N GLY A 36 -12.12 14.85 8.40
CA GLY A 36 -13.59 14.81 8.46
C GLY A 36 -14.27 14.56 7.10
N GLN A 37 -13.51 14.49 6.01
CA GLN A 37 -14.04 14.11 4.70
C GLN A 37 -14.18 12.59 4.57
N VAL A 38 -14.80 12.17 3.47
CA VAL A 38 -14.87 10.75 3.07
C VAL A 38 -14.43 10.61 1.62
N LEU A 39 -13.76 9.51 1.31
CA LEU A 39 -13.54 9.07 -0.06
C LEU A 39 -14.68 8.11 -0.46
N GLU A 40 -15.47 8.51 -1.44
CA GLU A 40 -16.51 7.66 -2.04
C GLU A 40 -15.88 6.53 -2.87
N THR A 41 -16.37 5.31 -2.71
CA THR A 41 -15.99 4.14 -3.52
C THR A 41 -17.24 3.38 -3.98
N PRO A 42 -17.14 2.50 -5.00
CA PRO A 42 -18.28 1.72 -5.47
C PRO A 42 -18.96 0.82 -4.43
N VAL A 43 -18.30 0.56 -3.30
CA VAL A 43 -18.77 -0.37 -2.24
C VAL A 43 -18.93 0.30 -0.87
N GLY A 44 -18.88 1.64 -0.82
CA GLY A 44 -19.02 2.42 0.42
C GLY A 44 -18.00 3.55 0.53
N THR A 45 -17.96 4.19 1.69
CA THR A 45 -17.06 5.32 1.96
C THR A 45 -15.85 4.89 2.80
N ILE A 46 -14.74 5.62 2.64
CA ILE A 46 -13.53 5.48 3.47
C ILE A 46 -13.33 6.80 4.22
N PRO A 47 -13.21 6.81 5.56
CA PRO A 47 -13.01 8.02 6.34
C PRO A 47 -11.63 8.65 6.06
N VAL A 48 -11.60 9.98 5.97
CA VAL A 48 -10.38 10.78 5.75
C VAL A 48 -10.09 11.62 7.00
N TYR A 49 -8.86 11.48 7.49
CA TYR A 49 -8.33 12.25 8.62
C TYR A 49 -7.31 13.29 8.12
N ALA A 50 -6.95 14.28 8.95
CA ALA A 50 -5.95 15.27 8.60
C ALA A 50 -4.53 14.71 8.71
N THR A 51 -4.29 13.84 9.70
CA THR A 51 -2.98 13.23 10.00
C THR A 51 -3.13 11.74 10.34
N PHE A 52 -2.01 11.01 10.39
CA PHE A 52 -2.01 9.62 10.82
C PHE A 52 -2.26 9.49 12.34
N GLU A 53 -1.73 10.42 13.12
CA GLU A 53 -2.03 10.53 14.56
C GLU A 53 -3.54 10.67 14.81
N GLU A 54 -4.20 11.58 14.09
CA GLU A 54 -5.65 11.78 14.23
C GLU A 54 -6.42 10.51 13.83
N LEU A 55 -5.99 9.83 12.75
CA LEU A 55 -6.57 8.54 12.34
C LEU A 55 -6.54 7.55 13.50
N LEU A 56 -5.41 7.37 14.19
CA LEU A 56 -5.29 6.40 15.28
C LEU A 56 -6.11 6.81 16.52
N HIS A 57 -6.16 8.11 16.83
CA HIS A 57 -6.92 8.60 17.98
C HIS A 57 -8.44 8.49 17.79
N MET A 58 -8.94 8.75 16.59
CA MET A 58 -10.38 8.74 16.30
C MET A 58 -10.92 7.36 15.94
N MET A 59 -10.07 6.48 15.41
CA MET A 59 -10.47 5.13 14.98
C MET A 59 -10.49 4.15 16.16
N PRO A 60 -11.50 3.26 16.25
CA PRO A 60 -11.50 2.17 17.22
C PRO A 60 -10.23 1.30 17.12
N PRO A 61 -9.61 0.90 18.25
CA PRO A 61 -8.36 0.14 18.24
C PRO A 61 -8.38 -1.15 17.40
N GLU A 62 -9.50 -1.85 17.36
CA GLU A 62 -9.68 -3.07 16.56
C GLU A 62 -9.61 -2.83 15.03
N LEU A 63 -9.85 -1.59 14.60
CA LEU A 63 -9.76 -1.17 13.21
C LEU A 63 -8.38 -0.59 12.87
N HIS A 64 -7.48 -0.41 13.85
CA HIS A 64 -6.17 0.17 13.60
C HIS A 64 -5.42 -0.53 12.46
N PRO A 65 -4.87 0.24 11.50
CA PRO A 65 -4.23 -0.31 10.31
C PRO A 65 -2.86 -0.88 10.66
N ASN A 66 -2.65 -2.17 10.39
CA ASN A 66 -1.35 -2.81 10.53
C ASN A 66 -0.50 -2.77 9.25
N LYS A 67 -1.04 -2.19 8.17
CA LYS A 67 -0.36 -1.97 6.90
C LYS A 67 -0.62 -0.55 6.44
N ILE A 68 0.41 0.12 5.92
CA ILE A 68 0.33 1.51 5.48
C ILE A 68 0.75 1.62 4.03
N LEU A 69 0.00 2.38 3.23
CA LEU A 69 0.30 2.67 1.84
C LEU A 69 0.57 4.17 1.68
N ILE A 70 1.80 4.52 1.30
CA ILE A 70 2.24 5.91 1.12
C ILE A 70 2.06 6.34 -0.34
N TYR A 71 1.25 7.38 -0.54
CA TYR A 71 0.96 8.05 -1.81
C TYR A 71 1.32 9.55 -1.79
N SER A 72 2.24 9.94 -0.91
CA SER A 72 2.69 11.32 -0.76
C SER A 72 3.71 11.70 -1.84
N PRO A 73 3.79 12.99 -2.26
CA PRO A 73 4.85 13.49 -3.15
C PRO A 73 6.26 13.19 -2.61
N PRO A 74 7.30 13.08 -3.47
CA PRO A 74 8.65 12.67 -3.07
C PRO A 74 9.22 13.45 -1.88
N GLU A 75 9.02 14.77 -1.86
CA GLU A 75 9.46 15.68 -0.81
C GLU A 75 8.78 15.45 0.55
N ALA A 76 7.58 14.88 0.55
CA ALA A 76 6.79 14.63 1.75
C ALA A 76 6.98 13.21 2.32
N VAL A 77 7.47 12.25 1.53
CA VAL A 77 7.56 10.82 1.92
C VAL A 77 8.29 10.64 3.25
N TYR A 78 9.42 11.32 3.46
CA TYR A 78 10.19 11.14 4.70
C TYR A 78 9.42 11.59 5.94
N GLY A 79 8.77 12.76 5.86
CA GLY A 79 7.93 13.27 6.95
C GLY A 79 6.79 12.31 7.26
N GLU A 80 6.15 11.78 6.21
CA GLU A 80 5.03 10.87 6.34
C GLU A 80 5.41 9.54 7.00
N VAL A 81 6.50 8.93 6.54
CA VAL A 81 7.01 7.69 7.13
C VAL A 81 7.42 7.92 8.58
N LYS A 82 8.06 9.07 8.88
CA LYS A 82 8.46 9.40 10.25
C LYS A 82 7.26 9.54 11.18
N GLU A 83 6.18 10.18 10.73
CA GLU A 83 4.93 10.26 11.49
C GLU A 83 4.35 8.85 11.74
N VAL A 84 4.26 8.03 10.69
CA VAL A 84 3.77 6.65 10.79
C VAL A 84 4.59 5.82 11.77
N VAL A 85 5.92 5.93 11.74
CA VAL A 85 6.81 5.23 12.67
C VAL A 85 6.59 5.70 14.11
N ASN A 86 6.49 7.01 14.34
CA ASN A 86 6.35 7.58 15.68
C ASN A 86 5.05 7.17 16.38
N TYR A 87 3.94 7.14 15.66
CA TYR A 87 2.62 6.85 16.23
C TYR A 87 2.18 5.41 16.04
N GLY A 88 2.73 4.71 15.05
CA GLY A 88 2.34 3.36 14.64
C GLY A 88 3.15 2.25 15.29
N GLU A 89 4.03 2.56 16.24
CA GLU A 89 4.85 1.55 16.92
C GLU A 89 3.94 0.44 17.52
N LYS A 90 4.32 -0.83 17.32
CA LYS A 90 3.56 -2.04 17.73
C LYS A 90 2.20 -2.23 17.04
N ILE A 91 1.73 -1.29 16.23
CA ILE A 91 0.48 -1.37 15.46
C ILE A 91 0.79 -1.69 14.00
N VAL A 92 1.67 -0.88 13.39
CA VAL A 92 2.05 -0.97 11.98
C VAL A 92 3.13 -2.04 11.82
N GLU A 93 2.87 -3.01 10.95
CA GLU A 93 3.82 -4.07 10.64
C GLU A 93 4.60 -3.79 9.35
N THR A 94 3.97 -3.12 8.38
CA THR A 94 4.57 -2.90 7.06
C THR A 94 4.12 -1.58 6.44
N ILE A 95 5.07 -0.88 5.82
CA ILE A 95 4.86 0.33 5.02
C ILE A 95 5.20 0.04 3.56
N TYR A 96 4.28 0.38 2.66
CA TYR A 96 4.46 0.31 1.20
C TYR A 96 4.58 1.71 0.65
N ILE A 97 5.64 2.01 -0.10
CA ILE A 97 5.92 3.34 -0.64
C ILE A 97 5.82 3.33 -2.17
N ILE A 98 4.71 3.82 -2.71
CA ILE A 98 4.47 3.85 -4.16
C ILE A 98 5.30 4.95 -4.85
N THR A 99 5.64 6.01 -4.11
CA THR A 99 6.24 7.22 -4.66
C THR A 99 7.53 6.96 -5.43
N GLU A 100 7.57 7.49 -6.67
CA GLU A 100 8.73 7.48 -7.54
C GLU A 100 9.69 8.63 -7.24
N HIS A 101 10.94 8.56 -7.72
CA HIS A 101 11.93 9.65 -7.62
C HIS A 101 12.28 10.12 -6.21
N VAL A 102 12.01 9.31 -5.18
CA VAL A 102 12.55 9.54 -3.83
C VAL A 102 14.06 9.34 -3.86
N SER A 103 14.81 10.28 -3.27
CA SER A 103 16.27 10.22 -3.30
C SER A 103 16.80 8.98 -2.55
N ILE A 104 17.98 8.52 -2.94
CA ILE A 104 18.66 7.38 -2.28
C ILE A 104 18.91 7.70 -0.80
N GLU A 105 19.31 8.94 -0.49
CA GLU A 105 19.54 9.39 0.88
C GLU A 105 18.26 9.30 1.73
N VAL A 106 17.12 9.77 1.21
CA VAL A 106 15.83 9.68 1.91
C VAL A 106 15.41 8.21 2.07
N THR A 107 15.60 7.40 1.03
CA THR A 107 15.28 5.97 1.08
C THR A 107 16.13 5.26 2.16
N ALA A 108 17.42 5.58 2.28
CA ALA A 108 18.27 5.04 3.33
C ALA A 108 17.82 5.46 4.75
N LYS A 109 17.43 6.73 4.95
CA LYS A 109 16.89 7.20 6.23
C LYS A 109 15.58 6.50 6.59
N ILE A 110 14.69 6.30 5.61
CA ILE A 110 13.44 5.54 5.78
C ILE A 110 13.74 4.11 6.23
N HIS A 111 14.68 3.43 5.57
CA HIS A 111 15.09 2.08 5.96
C HIS A 111 15.61 2.04 7.39
N GLN A 112 16.44 3.00 7.79
CA GLN A 112 16.98 3.07 9.14
C GLN A 112 15.87 3.21 10.19
N ILE A 113 14.99 4.21 10.08
CA ILE A 113 13.96 4.46 11.09
C ILE A 113 12.92 3.34 11.16
N CYS A 114 12.59 2.71 10.02
CA CYS A 114 11.67 1.57 10.00
C CYS A 114 12.31 0.34 10.65
N SER A 115 13.61 0.10 10.42
CA SER A 115 14.35 -1.00 11.05
C SER A 115 14.44 -0.84 12.56
N GLU A 116 14.79 0.36 13.05
CA GLU A 116 14.84 0.70 14.47
C GLU A 116 13.46 0.52 15.16
N ALA A 117 12.38 0.84 14.46
CA ALA A 117 11.01 0.68 14.95
C ALA A 117 10.43 -0.73 14.74
N ASN A 118 11.21 -1.67 14.18
CA ASN A 118 10.73 -2.99 13.81
C ASN A 118 9.47 -2.91 12.92
N ILE A 119 9.56 -2.24 11.78
CA ILE A 119 8.53 -2.12 10.74
C ILE A 119 9.15 -2.50 9.39
N ASP A 120 8.50 -3.40 8.64
CA ASP A 120 8.97 -3.76 7.30
C ASP A 120 8.68 -2.62 6.31
N VAL A 121 9.57 -2.39 5.35
CA VAL A 121 9.35 -1.39 4.30
C VAL A 121 9.55 -1.99 2.91
N ILE A 122 8.58 -1.76 2.03
CA ILE A 122 8.60 -2.17 0.63
C ILE A 122 8.47 -0.92 -0.25
N GLY A 123 9.47 -0.67 -1.09
CA GLY A 123 9.65 0.58 -1.84
C GLY A 123 10.88 1.35 -1.37
N CYS A 124 11.13 2.58 -1.81
CA CYS A 124 10.27 3.43 -2.65
C CYS A 124 10.00 2.86 -4.06
N ASN A 125 8.96 3.35 -4.71
CA ASN A 125 8.55 2.96 -6.06
C ASN A 125 8.23 1.45 -6.15
N THR A 126 7.41 0.95 -5.23
CA THR A 126 6.71 -0.33 -5.42
C THR A 126 5.37 -0.08 -6.09
N LEU A 127 4.84 -1.04 -6.87
CA LEU A 127 3.43 -1.03 -7.25
C LEU A 127 2.53 -1.65 -6.17
N GLY A 128 3.13 -2.37 -5.21
CA GLY A 128 2.46 -3.07 -4.12
C GLY A 128 2.52 -4.59 -4.24
N ILE A 129 1.51 -5.24 -3.67
CA ILE A 129 1.39 -6.70 -3.58
C ILE A 129 -0.06 -7.15 -3.81
N ILE A 130 -0.22 -8.33 -4.41
CA ILE A 130 -1.50 -9.05 -4.47
C ILE A 130 -1.31 -10.49 -4.03
N ASN A 131 -2.22 -10.99 -3.19
CA ASN A 131 -2.36 -12.38 -2.78
C ASN A 131 -3.67 -12.89 -3.38
N THR A 132 -3.58 -13.86 -4.28
CA THR A 132 -4.72 -14.35 -5.05
C THR A 132 -5.54 -15.40 -4.30
N HIS A 133 -4.97 -16.09 -3.32
CA HIS A 133 -5.68 -17.08 -2.53
C HIS A 133 -6.61 -16.41 -1.52
N ASP A 134 -6.11 -15.37 -0.86
CA ASP A 134 -6.91 -14.57 0.08
C ASP A 134 -7.71 -13.47 -0.62
N GLY A 135 -7.49 -13.25 -1.92
CA GLY A 135 -8.13 -12.17 -2.68
C GLY A 135 -7.79 -10.78 -2.14
N VAL A 136 -6.55 -10.58 -1.66
CA VAL A 136 -6.11 -9.33 -1.01
C VAL A 136 -5.14 -8.57 -1.89
N ARG A 137 -5.30 -7.25 -1.94
CA ARG A 137 -4.38 -6.34 -2.64
C ARG A 137 -3.95 -5.17 -1.74
N ILE A 138 -2.69 -4.76 -1.86
CA ILE A 138 -2.18 -3.48 -1.35
C ILE A 138 -1.46 -2.78 -2.50
N GLY A 139 -1.79 -1.51 -2.75
CA GLY A 139 -1.28 -0.77 -3.91
C GLY A 139 -2.08 -1.01 -5.18
N ALA A 140 -1.42 -0.92 -6.33
CA ALA A 140 -2.03 -0.86 -7.66
C ALA A 140 -1.69 -2.09 -8.55
N VAL A 141 -1.19 -3.18 -7.96
CA VAL A 141 -0.95 -4.43 -8.69
C VAL A 141 -2.25 -4.94 -9.32
N GLY A 142 -2.21 -5.38 -10.58
CA GLY A 142 -3.41 -5.76 -11.34
C GLY A 142 -4.25 -4.60 -11.86
N GLY A 143 -3.82 -3.34 -11.68
CA GLY A 143 -4.46 -2.17 -12.30
C GLY A 143 -5.93 -2.02 -11.92
N ASN A 144 -6.79 -1.80 -12.91
CA ASN A 144 -8.22 -1.51 -12.72
C ASN A 144 -9.10 -2.75 -12.57
N SER A 145 -8.63 -3.91 -13.05
CA SER A 145 -9.35 -5.18 -13.03
C SER A 145 -8.42 -6.30 -12.52
N PRO A 146 -7.96 -6.24 -11.25
CA PRO A 146 -7.01 -7.21 -10.71
C PRO A 146 -7.48 -8.67 -10.88
N GLU A 147 -8.78 -8.92 -10.77
CA GLU A 147 -9.41 -10.23 -10.94
C GLU A 147 -9.31 -10.81 -12.36
N GLU A 148 -9.06 -10.01 -13.38
CA GLU A 148 -8.89 -10.48 -14.77
C GLU A 148 -7.49 -11.02 -15.02
N THR A 149 -6.47 -10.46 -14.34
CA THR A 149 -5.06 -10.86 -14.49
C THR A 149 -4.62 -11.89 -13.46
N PHE A 150 -5.09 -11.74 -12.21
CA PHE A 150 -4.60 -12.52 -11.09
C PHE A 150 -5.63 -13.58 -10.69
N LYS A 151 -5.44 -14.80 -11.20
CA LYS A 151 -6.19 -16.01 -10.79
C LYS A 151 -5.34 -16.87 -9.88
N SER A 152 -5.95 -17.45 -8.85
CA SER A 152 -5.25 -18.29 -7.86
C SER A 152 -4.60 -19.50 -8.53
N GLY A 153 -3.34 -19.73 -8.20
CA GLY A 153 -2.57 -20.88 -8.66
C GLY A 153 -1.38 -21.11 -7.75
N SER A 154 -0.24 -21.56 -8.29
CA SER A 154 0.93 -21.96 -7.49
C SER A 154 2.16 -21.07 -7.70
N ILE A 155 2.13 -20.12 -8.63
CA ILE A 155 3.33 -19.38 -9.05
C ILE A 155 3.40 -18.02 -8.34
N THR A 156 4.54 -17.71 -7.75
CA THR A 156 4.80 -16.37 -7.19
C THR A 156 5.65 -15.55 -8.15
N VAL A 157 5.15 -14.37 -8.53
CA VAL A 157 5.84 -13.40 -9.40
C VAL A 157 6.41 -12.28 -8.54
N ILE A 158 7.72 -12.09 -8.60
CA ILE A 158 8.44 -11.04 -7.87
C ILE A 158 9.27 -10.25 -8.89
N SER A 159 9.09 -8.92 -8.93
CA SER A 159 9.81 -8.07 -9.89
C SER A 159 10.05 -6.65 -9.38
N ASN A 160 11.19 -6.06 -9.73
CA ASN A 160 11.48 -4.66 -9.41
C ASN A 160 10.65 -3.69 -10.27
N SER A 161 10.05 -4.16 -11.37
CA SER A 161 9.14 -3.38 -12.23
C SER A 161 7.70 -3.79 -11.94
N GLY A 162 6.89 -2.84 -11.48
CA GLY A 162 5.46 -3.06 -11.23
C GLY A 162 4.71 -3.58 -12.46
N ASN A 163 4.95 -2.97 -13.62
CA ASN A 163 4.31 -3.37 -14.87
C ASN A 163 4.68 -4.81 -15.26
N MET A 164 5.92 -5.24 -14.99
CA MET A 164 6.33 -6.61 -15.28
C MET A 164 5.63 -7.65 -14.40
N VAL A 165 5.26 -7.31 -13.15
CA VAL A 165 4.45 -8.20 -12.31
C VAL A 165 3.12 -8.52 -13.00
N ASN A 166 2.45 -7.49 -13.55
CA ASN A 166 1.18 -7.66 -14.26
C ASN A 166 1.39 -8.43 -15.58
N THR A 167 2.36 -8.04 -16.40
CA THR A 167 2.63 -8.67 -17.70
C THR A 167 2.94 -10.16 -17.56
N ILE A 168 3.82 -10.54 -16.64
CA ILE A 168 4.17 -11.94 -16.41
C ILE A 168 2.94 -12.72 -15.93
N SER A 169 2.15 -12.15 -15.01
CA SER A 169 0.95 -12.81 -14.50
C SER A 169 -0.10 -13.04 -15.59
N SER A 170 -0.26 -12.09 -16.51
CA SER A 170 -1.12 -12.26 -17.70
C SER A 170 -0.64 -13.38 -18.62
N TYR A 171 0.68 -13.51 -18.84
CA TYR A 171 1.24 -14.61 -19.66
C TYR A 171 1.08 -15.98 -19.00
N LEU A 172 1.25 -16.04 -17.68
CA LEU A 172 0.98 -17.26 -16.91
C LEU A 172 -0.48 -17.67 -17.07
N LEU A 173 -1.41 -16.72 -16.88
CA LEU A 173 -2.83 -16.98 -17.02
C LEU A 173 -3.20 -17.44 -18.43
N ALA A 174 -2.67 -16.79 -19.46
CA ALA A 174 -2.87 -17.19 -20.87
C ALA A 174 -2.34 -18.61 -21.16
N SER A 175 -1.35 -19.07 -20.38
CA SER A 175 -0.79 -20.43 -20.46
C SER A 175 -1.52 -21.44 -19.57
N GLY A 176 -2.64 -21.06 -18.96
CA GLY A 176 -3.41 -21.92 -18.03
C GLY A 176 -2.82 -22.03 -16.63
N MET A 177 -1.86 -21.17 -16.26
CA MET A 177 -1.23 -21.15 -14.94
C MET A 177 -1.72 -19.98 -14.10
N GLY A 178 -2.04 -20.22 -12.83
CA GLY A 178 -2.41 -19.18 -11.88
C GLY A 178 -1.23 -18.69 -11.04
N THR A 179 -1.41 -17.52 -10.43
CA THR A 179 -0.45 -16.86 -9.54
C THR A 179 -0.88 -17.07 -8.09
N SER A 180 0.04 -17.24 -7.14
CA SER A 180 -0.19 -17.15 -5.69
C SER A 180 0.00 -15.72 -5.18
N PHE A 181 1.13 -15.12 -5.55
CA PHE A 181 1.48 -13.74 -5.21
C PHE A 181 2.05 -12.99 -6.41
N GLY A 182 1.66 -11.72 -6.55
CA GLY A 182 2.34 -10.76 -7.42
C GLY A 182 2.93 -9.64 -6.57
N ILE A 183 4.25 -9.50 -6.55
CA ILE A 183 4.96 -8.57 -5.66
C ILE A 183 5.89 -7.66 -6.46
N SER A 184 5.68 -6.35 -6.35
CA SER A 184 6.58 -5.36 -6.92
C SER A 184 7.60 -4.90 -5.88
N ILE A 185 8.90 -5.04 -6.16
CA ILE A 185 9.96 -4.91 -5.16
C ILE A 185 11.13 -4.08 -5.67
N ARG A 186 11.06 -2.75 -5.68
CA ARG A 186 12.26 -1.99 -6.07
C ARG A 186 13.31 -1.97 -4.95
N ASN A 187 12.89 -1.90 -3.70
CA ASN A 187 13.72 -2.05 -2.51
C ASN A 187 12.89 -2.80 -1.45
N ILE A 188 13.41 -3.88 -0.88
CA ILE A 188 12.83 -4.54 0.30
C ILE A 188 13.87 -4.52 1.40
N HIS A 189 13.44 -4.17 2.61
CA HIS A 189 14.15 -4.54 3.82
C HIS A 189 13.20 -5.34 4.71
N ARG A 190 13.62 -6.55 5.09
CA ARG A 190 12.91 -7.41 6.04
C ARG A 190 13.62 -7.35 7.38
N LYS A 191 12.84 -7.43 8.45
CA LYS A 191 13.35 -7.74 9.79
C LYS A 191 14.21 -9.01 9.75
N GLY A 192 15.42 -8.93 10.30
CA GLY A 192 16.29 -10.08 10.54
C GLY A 192 15.82 -10.90 11.71
#